data_AF-A0A7K3HCH7-F1
#
_entry.id   AF-A0A7K3HCH7-F1
#
_cell.length_a   1.000
_cell.length_b   1.000
_cell.length_c   1.000
_cell.angle_alpha   90.00
_cell.angle_beta   90.00
_cell.angle_gamma   90.00
#
_symmetry.space_group_name_H-M   'P 1'
#
loop_
_entity.id
_entity.type
_entity.pdbx_description
1 polymer ?
#
loop_
_entity_poly.entity_id
_entity_poly.type
_entity_poly.pdbx_seq_one_letter_code
_entity_poly.pdbx_strand_id
1 'polypeptide(L)'
;MTRDELLNALAALRRARIGAVRAPHKPLLLLWLLGRFTATGSTAVAYEEAEEPVSRLINGYGPAVMSPALARQRAAMPFVQLERTLWALCDGNGRPIGPDAPERGIWLREHGVTGRLLPQVERLLADPATLTAAARILLDQHFTPSLETAIRADTGLDSPAAKEGAELCLPSPAREPQRQPPVRASAPSARRAGFAEEVLRAYGYACAMCGYDGALGRNPVGLEAAHIRWHSQDGPDTADNALALCAQHHTLFDHGVLGLTEDLRIRVSGLYTCRGDAGRAVDDLHDRRLAAPRPGSPAPAPRYVAWHSRQVFKHTPERVPGSVPAQAEGGDR
;
A
#
# COMPACT_ATOMS: atom_id res chain seq x y z
N MET A 1 24.94 4.55 13.17
CA MET A 1 23.83 5.09 12.36
C MET A 1 23.24 6.28 13.09
N THR A 2 23.08 7.43 12.43
CA THR A 2 22.39 8.63 12.93
C THR A 2 20.90 8.61 12.53
N ARG A 3 20.10 9.53 13.10
CA ARG A 3 18.69 9.72 12.71
C ARG A 3 18.56 9.99 11.20
N ASP A 4 19.37 10.90 10.66
CA ASP A 4 19.32 11.25 9.24
C ASP A 4 19.73 10.08 8.34
N GLU A 5 20.74 9.31 8.73
CA GLU A 5 21.14 8.09 8.01
C GLU A 5 20.01 7.05 7.98
N LEU A 6 19.29 6.86 9.09
CA LEU A 6 18.13 5.98 9.15
C LEU A 6 17.02 6.45 8.20
N LEU A 7 16.61 7.73 8.30
CA LEU A 7 15.54 8.28 7.47
C LEU A 7 15.91 8.25 5.98
N ASN A 8 17.19 8.50 5.64
CA ASN A 8 17.69 8.38 4.27
C ASN A 8 17.73 6.92 3.78
N ALA A 9 18.07 5.96 4.64
CA ALA A 9 18.04 4.54 4.29
C ALA A 9 16.59 4.08 3.99
N LEU A 10 15.63 4.49 4.82
CA LEU A 10 14.20 4.21 4.58
C LEU A 10 13.72 4.85 3.28
N ALA A 11 14.10 6.11 3.02
CA ALA A 11 13.77 6.81 1.79
C ALA A 11 14.41 6.17 0.53
N ALA A 12 15.52 5.45 0.70
CA ALA A 12 16.21 4.78 -0.41
C ALA A 12 15.53 3.48 -0.85
N LEU A 13 14.68 2.87 -0.01
CA LEU A 13 13.99 1.60 -0.32
C LEU A 13 13.15 1.68 -1.59
N ARG A 14 12.60 2.85 -1.93
CA ARG A 14 11.88 3.08 -3.19
C ARG A 14 12.77 2.93 -4.43
N ARG A 15 14.05 3.32 -4.35
CA ARG A 15 14.97 3.40 -5.50
C ARG A 15 15.51 2.04 -5.93
N ALA A 16 15.48 1.03 -5.08
CA ALA A 16 15.97 -0.32 -5.37
C ALA A 16 15.05 -1.15 -6.29
N ARG A 17 14.06 -0.52 -6.94
CA ARG A 17 13.11 -1.22 -7.81
C ARG A 17 13.73 -1.70 -9.10
N ILE A 18 13.60 -3.01 -9.34
CA ILE A 18 13.83 -3.65 -10.63
C ILE A 18 12.48 -3.67 -11.37
N GLY A 19 12.29 -2.75 -12.32
CA GLY A 19 11.11 -2.71 -13.20
C GLY A 19 9.89 -1.94 -12.68
N ALA A 20 8.79 -1.97 -13.44
CA ALA A 20 7.57 -1.16 -13.22
C ALA A 20 6.58 -1.74 -12.18
N VAL A 21 6.99 -2.72 -11.38
CA VAL A 21 6.13 -3.46 -10.43
C VAL A 21 6.26 -2.88 -9.02
N ARG A 22 5.13 -2.70 -8.33
CA ARG A 22 5.09 -2.28 -6.93
C ARG A 22 5.67 -3.40 -6.06
N ALA A 23 6.67 -3.04 -5.24
CA ALA A 23 7.28 -3.94 -4.27
C ALA A 23 7.08 -3.39 -2.84
N PRO A 24 5.87 -3.49 -2.27
CA PRO A 24 5.57 -2.91 -0.96
C PRO A 24 5.99 -3.85 0.20
N HIS A 25 6.60 -5.00 -0.09
CA HIS A 25 6.88 -6.06 0.88
C HIS A 25 7.81 -5.62 2.01
N LYS A 26 8.99 -5.05 1.71
CA LYS A 26 9.93 -4.56 2.73
C LYS A 26 9.32 -3.38 3.54
N PRO A 27 8.67 -2.37 2.92
CA PRO A 27 7.97 -1.32 3.66
C PRO A 27 6.89 -1.83 4.61
N LEU A 28 6.08 -2.81 4.21
CA LEU A 28 5.04 -3.38 5.08
C LEU A 28 5.64 -4.16 6.25
N LEU A 29 6.71 -4.93 6.03
CA LEU A 29 7.46 -5.57 7.11
C LEU A 29 8.00 -4.52 8.09
N LEU A 30 8.62 -3.44 7.60
CA LEU A 30 9.13 -2.37 8.45
C LEU A 30 8.02 -1.67 9.25
N LEU A 31 6.90 -1.32 8.62
CA LEU A 31 5.76 -0.70 9.33
C LEU A 31 5.22 -1.63 10.43
N TRP A 32 5.12 -2.94 10.15
CA TRP A 32 4.73 -3.93 11.15
C TRP A 32 5.74 -4.02 12.30
N LEU A 33 7.06 -4.00 12.00
CA LEU A 33 8.11 -3.98 13.02
C LEU A 33 8.06 -2.71 13.87
N LEU A 34 7.74 -1.55 13.28
CA LEU A 34 7.56 -0.30 14.04
C LEU A 34 6.39 -0.42 15.00
N GLY A 35 5.25 -0.97 14.56
CA GLY A 35 4.12 -1.20 15.46
C GLY A 35 4.43 -2.22 16.56
N ARG A 36 5.13 -3.31 16.24
CA ARG A 36 5.66 -4.23 17.26
C ARG A 36 6.53 -3.50 18.28
N PHE A 37 7.46 -2.66 17.82
CA PHE A 37 8.32 -1.88 18.70
C PHE A 37 7.51 -0.97 19.63
N THR A 38 6.45 -0.32 19.13
CA THR A 38 5.56 0.47 20.00
C THR A 38 4.84 -0.36 21.07
N ALA A 39 4.55 -1.63 20.78
CA ALA A 39 3.83 -2.50 21.71
C ALA A 39 4.74 -3.22 22.71
N THR A 40 5.98 -3.56 22.33
CA THR A 40 6.87 -4.44 23.12
C THR A 40 8.20 -3.82 23.49
N GLY A 41 8.55 -2.65 22.94
CA GLY A 41 9.88 -2.04 23.07
C GLY A 41 10.98 -2.74 22.28
N SER A 42 10.65 -3.73 21.44
CA SER A 42 11.63 -4.50 20.66
C SER A 42 11.07 -4.93 19.30
N THR A 43 11.92 -4.90 18.28
CA THR A 43 11.61 -5.45 16.95
C THR A 43 12.02 -6.91 16.79
N ALA A 44 12.58 -7.52 17.83
CA ALA A 44 13.00 -8.91 17.80
C ALA A 44 11.80 -9.83 17.58
N VAL A 45 11.90 -10.73 16.61
CA VAL A 45 10.80 -11.60 16.20
C VAL A 45 11.32 -12.88 15.55
N ALA A 46 10.66 -14.01 15.80
CA ALA A 46 10.87 -15.23 15.03
C ALA A 46 10.13 -15.17 13.69
N TYR A 47 10.68 -15.79 12.64
CA TYR A 47 9.99 -15.84 11.35
C TYR A 47 8.61 -16.49 11.46
N GLU A 48 8.46 -17.53 12.29
CA GLU A 48 7.18 -18.20 12.56
C GLU A 48 6.10 -17.24 13.08
N GLU A 49 6.49 -16.31 13.96
CA GLU A 49 5.58 -15.29 14.48
C GLU A 49 5.26 -14.20 13.43
N ALA A 50 6.23 -13.84 12.60
CA ALA A 50 6.07 -12.80 11.58
C ALA A 50 5.31 -13.28 10.34
N GLU A 51 5.35 -14.58 10.02
CA GLU A 51 4.95 -15.09 8.70
C GLU A 51 3.51 -14.75 8.34
N GLU A 52 2.57 -15.09 9.21
CA GLU A 52 1.15 -14.89 8.97
C GLU A 52 0.76 -13.40 8.94
N PRO A 53 1.05 -12.58 9.98
CA PRO A 53 0.59 -11.19 10.00
C PRO A 53 1.24 -10.35 8.89
N VAL A 54 2.53 -10.57 8.60
CA VAL A 54 3.21 -9.85 7.51
C VAL A 54 2.72 -10.33 6.15
N SER A 55 2.47 -11.62 5.95
CA SER A 55 1.89 -12.11 4.68
C SER A 55 0.48 -11.55 4.47
N ARG A 56 -0.33 -11.45 5.52
CA ARG A 56 -1.66 -10.84 5.48
C ARG A 56 -1.60 -9.37 5.07
N LEU A 57 -0.70 -8.58 5.68
CA LEU A 57 -0.45 -7.18 5.29
C LEU A 57 -0.05 -7.07 3.81
N ILE A 58 0.88 -7.90 3.35
CA ILE A 58 1.32 -7.91 1.96
C ILE A 58 0.18 -8.31 1.01
N ASN A 59 -0.70 -9.23 1.41
CA ASN A 59 -1.88 -9.59 0.62
C ASN A 59 -2.90 -8.45 0.56
N GLY A 60 -3.11 -7.73 1.66
CA GLY A 60 -3.99 -6.57 1.73
C GLY A 60 -3.51 -5.42 0.84
N TYR A 61 -2.25 -5.01 0.99
CA TYR A 61 -1.73 -3.76 0.39
C TYR A 61 -0.77 -3.96 -0.79
N GLY A 62 -0.35 -5.19 -1.07
CA GLY A 62 0.52 -5.55 -2.19
C GLY A 62 -0.22 -5.94 -3.48
N PRO A 63 0.50 -6.14 -4.60
CA PRO A 63 -0.10 -6.69 -5.81
C PRO A 63 -0.78 -8.04 -5.54
N ALA A 64 -1.82 -8.33 -6.31
CA ALA A 64 -2.58 -9.56 -6.22
C ALA A 64 -1.69 -10.80 -6.50
N VAL A 65 -2.02 -11.92 -5.88
CA VAL A 65 -1.27 -13.18 -6.00
C VAL A 65 -2.01 -14.19 -6.85
N MET A 66 -1.23 -15.02 -7.54
CA MET A 66 -1.74 -16.06 -8.43
C MET A 66 -2.13 -17.35 -7.70
N SER A 67 -1.65 -17.59 -6.47
CA SER A 67 -1.98 -18.82 -5.74
C SER A 67 -2.07 -18.64 -4.23
N PRO A 68 -2.93 -19.43 -3.54
CA PRO A 68 -3.02 -19.44 -2.08
C PRO A 68 -1.71 -19.84 -1.38
N ALA A 69 -0.92 -20.72 -2.00
CA ALA A 69 0.37 -21.14 -1.44
C ALA A 69 1.37 -19.98 -1.39
N LEU A 70 1.48 -19.20 -2.48
CA LEU A 70 2.31 -17.99 -2.51
C LEU A 70 1.78 -16.93 -1.55
N ALA A 71 0.46 -16.79 -1.43
CA ALA A 71 -0.18 -15.85 -0.51
C ALA A 71 0.26 -16.05 0.95
N ARG A 72 0.45 -17.29 1.38
CA ARG A 72 0.83 -17.63 2.78
C ARG A 72 2.30 -17.41 3.10
N GLN A 73 3.17 -17.35 2.09
CA GLN A 73 4.62 -17.32 2.29
C GLN A 73 5.25 -15.99 1.84
N ARG A 74 4.45 -14.92 1.69
CA ARG A 74 4.92 -13.63 1.16
C ARG A 74 5.87 -12.90 2.10
N ALA A 75 5.89 -13.26 3.38
CA ALA A 75 6.82 -12.74 4.36
C ALA A 75 8.25 -13.25 4.18
N ALA A 76 8.49 -14.43 3.59
CA ALA A 76 9.82 -15.05 3.54
C ALA A 76 10.86 -14.17 2.84
N MET A 77 10.60 -13.75 1.60
CA MET A 77 11.51 -12.88 0.85
C MET A 77 11.82 -11.57 1.56
N PRO A 78 10.85 -10.71 1.95
CA PRO A 78 11.18 -9.45 2.61
C PRO A 78 11.84 -9.64 3.97
N PHE A 79 11.56 -10.74 4.69
CA PHE A 79 12.20 -11.04 5.98
C PHE A 79 13.69 -11.36 5.81
N VAL A 80 14.05 -12.09 4.75
CA VAL A 80 15.44 -12.40 4.41
C VAL A 80 16.15 -11.20 3.78
N GLN A 81 15.49 -10.51 2.85
CA GLN A 81 16.10 -9.49 2.01
C GLN A 81 16.02 -8.07 2.58
N LEU A 82 15.50 -7.87 3.81
CA LEU A 82 15.52 -6.55 4.42
C LEU A 82 16.96 -6.05 4.58
N GLU A 83 17.16 -4.75 4.39
CA GLU A 83 18.49 -4.13 4.28
C GLU A 83 19.36 -4.45 5.50
N ARG A 84 20.55 -5.02 5.28
CA ARG A 84 21.44 -5.49 6.36
C ARG A 84 22.01 -4.37 7.23
N THR A 85 21.99 -3.14 6.72
CA THR A 85 22.33 -1.93 7.50
C THR A 85 21.26 -1.58 8.53
N LEU A 86 20.06 -2.15 8.41
CA LEU A 86 18.93 -1.97 9.32
C LEU A 86 18.59 -3.25 10.07
N TRP A 87 18.77 -4.42 9.46
CA TRP A 87 18.20 -5.69 9.89
C TRP A 87 19.24 -6.80 10.07
N ALA A 88 19.25 -7.42 11.25
CA ALA A 88 20.04 -8.61 11.55
C ALA A 88 19.16 -9.85 11.57
N LEU A 89 19.68 -10.95 11.03
CA LEU A 89 19.07 -12.28 11.11
C LEU A 89 20.00 -13.23 11.86
N CYS A 90 19.41 -14.08 12.69
CA CYS A 90 20.12 -15.17 13.38
C CYS A 90 19.37 -16.49 13.22
N ASP A 91 20.09 -17.61 13.25
CA ASP A 91 19.50 -18.94 13.39
C ASP A 91 19.02 -19.19 14.84
N GLY A 92 18.40 -20.34 15.09
CA GLY A 92 17.95 -20.75 16.42
C GLY A 92 19.07 -20.89 17.46
N ASN A 93 20.33 -20.91 17.05
CA ASN A 93 21.51 -20.92 17.92
C ASN A 93 22.12 -19.52 18.11
N GLY A 94 21.49 -18.48 17.57
CA GLY A 94 21.97 -17.09 17.64
C GLY A 94 23.11 -16.76 16.67
N ARG A 95 23.41 -17.62 15.69
CA ARG A 95 24.46 -17.38 14.71
C ARG A 95 23.94 -16.48 13.59
N PRO A 96 24.70 -15.46 13.16
CA PRO A 96 24.28 -14.57 12.08
C PRO A 96 24.01 -15.32 10.78
N ILE A 97 22.90 -14.97 10.11
CA ILE A 97 22.51 -15.49 8.81
C ILE A 97 22.81 -14.46 7.72
N GLY A 98 23.55 -14.88 6.69
CA GLY A 98 23.94 -14.06 5.56
C GLY A 98 22.82 -13.79 4.54
N PRO A 99 23.10 -12.98 3.50
CA PRO A 99 22.14 -12.63 2.45
C PRO A 99 21.74 -13.81 1.54
N ASP A 100 22.59 -14.84 1.44
CA ASP A 100 22.35 -16.02 0.59
C ASP A 100 21.38 -17.05 1.22
N ALA A 101 20.75 -16.67 2.33
CA ALA A 101 19.82 -17.54 3.04
C ALA A 101 18.59 -17.86 2.16
N PRO A 102 18.06 -19.10 2.23
CA PRO A 102 16.86 -19.45 1.47
C PRO A 102 15.65 -18.59 1.85
N GLU A 103 15.02 -17.97 0.84
CA GLU A 103 13.75 -17.23 0.97
C GLU A 103 12.54 -18.18 1.04
N ARG A 104 12.66 -19.27 1.81
CA ARG A 104 11.66 -20.33 1.92
C ARG A 104 11.14 -20.41 3.34
N GLY A 105 9.85 -20.15 3.53
CA GLY A 105 9.24 -20.11 4.87
C GLY A 105 9.43 -21.41 5.67
N ILE A 106 9.37 -22.58 5.01
CA ILE A 106 9.64 -23.88 5.64
C ILE A 106 11.05 -23.91 6.25
N TRP A 107 12.06 -23.54 5.45
CA TRP A 107 13.45 -23.53 5.90
C TRP A 107 13.66 -22.56 7.07
N LEU A 108 13.07 -21.35 6.99
CA LEU A 108 13.17 -20.34 8.04
C LEU A 108 12.57 -20.81 9.37
N ARG A 109 11.45 -21.55 9.34
CA ARG A 109 10.85 -22.14 10.54
C ARG A 109 11.70 -23.27 11.11
N GLU A 110 12.14 -24.21 10.28
CA GLU A 110 12.94 -25.37 10.69
C GLU A 110 14.27 -24.96 11.35
N HIS A 111 14.86 -23.85 10.92
CA HIS A 111 16.12 -23.34 11.46
C HIS A 111 15.92 -22.33 12.61
N GLY A 112 14.67 -22.11 13.06
CA GLY A 112 14.35 -21.18 14.15
C GLY A 112 14.81 -19.76 13.86
N VAL A 113 14.70 -19.31 12.60
CA VAL A 113 15.28 -18.02 12.19
C VAL A 113 14.56 -16.87 12.89
N THR A 114 15.36 -15.99 13.47
CA THR A 114 14.90 -14.76 14.12
C THR A 114 15.48 -13.54 13.41
N GLY A 115 14.79 -12.42 13.53
CA GLY A 115 15.23 -11.15 13.00
C GLY A 115 14.98 -10.01 13.98
N ARG A 116 15.80 -8.96 13.88
CA ARG A 116 15.71 -7.75 14.70
C ARG A 116 16.32 -6.57 13.95
N LEU A 117 15.74 -5.38 14.08
CA LEU A 117 16.45 -4.17 13.68
C LEU A 117 17.70 -4.02 14.53
N LEU A 118 18.79 -3.50 13.95
CA LEU A 118 20.04 -3.35 14.69
C LEU A 118 19.79 -2.52 15.98
N PRO A 119 20.43 -2.85 17.11
CA PRO A 119 20.16 -2.17 18.38
C PRO A 119 20.32 -0.63 18.32
N GLN A 120 21.21 -0.15 17.46
CA GLN A 120 21.37 1.29 17.19
C GLN A 120 20.15 1.92 16.52
N VAL A 121 19.42 1.19 15.67
CA VAL A 121 18.18 1.64 15.03
C VAL A 121 17.06 1.67 16.05
N GLU A 122 16.89 0.63 16.87
CA GLU A 122 15.89 0.63 17.95
C GLU A 122 16.09 1.77 18.96
N ARG A 123 17.35 2.10 19.31
CA ARG A 123 17.65 3.29 20.13
C ARG A 123 17.18 4.60 19.50
N LEU A 124 17.29 4.74 18.18
CA LEU A 124 16.78 5.91 17.47
C LEU A 124 15.25 5.91 17.41
N LEU A 125 14.63 4.75 17.22
CA LEU A 125 13.17 4.59 17.20
C LEU A 125 12.51 4.80 18.57
N ALA A 126 13.28 4.73 19.66
CA ALA A 126 12.82 5.07 21.00
C ALA A 126 12.41 6.55 21.13
N ASP A 127 12.91 7.43 20.26
CA ASP A 127 12.40 8.79 20.10
C ASP A 127 11.09 8.78 19.29
N PRO A 128 9.94 9.18 19.87
CA PRO A 128 8.65 9.16 19.17
C PRO A 128 8.66 9.99 17.88
N ALA A 129 9.38 11.13 17.85
CA ALA A 129 9.45 11.97 16.66
C ALA A 129 10.19 11.27 15.50
N THR A 130 11.18 10.43 15.81
CA THR A 130 11.90 9.61 14.83
C THR A 130 11.03 8.45 14.33
N LEU A 131 10.30 7.77 15.23
CA LEU A 131 9.37 6.71 14.85
C LEU A 131 8.24 7.23 13.93
N THR A 132 7.62 8.36 14.30
CA THR A 132 6.59 8.99 13.46
C THR A 132 7.14 9.39 12.10
N ALA A 133 8.35 9.96 12.04
CA ALA A 133 8.99 10.32 10.78
C ALA A 133 9.30 9.08 9.92
N ALA A 134 9.79 8.00 10.51
CA ALA A 134 10.08 6.74 9.83
C ALA A 134 8.81 6.14 9.22
N ALA A 135 7.73 6.02 10.00
CA ALA A 135 6.44 5.52 9.52
C ALA A 135 5.89 6.37 8.37
N ARG A 136 5.95 7.70 8.51
CA ARG A 136 5.48 8.64 7.49
C ARG A 136 6.25 8.50 6.18
N ILE A 137 7.58 8.38 6.21
CA ILE A 137 8.39 8.16 5.00
C ILE A 137 7.96 6.88 4.29
N LEU A 138 7.76 5.79 5.03
CA LEU A 138 7.33 4.51 4.46
C LEU A 138 5.93 4.60 3.85
N LEU A 139 5.00 5.31 4.50
CA LEU A 139 3.64 5.51 4.00
C LEU A 139 3.62 6.38 2.74
N ASP A 140 4.19 7.59 2.81
CA ASP A 140 4.16 8.59 1.73
C ASP A 140 4.87 8.11 0.46
N GLN A 141 5.93 7.30 0.59
CA GLN A 141 6.72 6.85 -0.56
C GLN A 141 6.17 5.60 -1.25
N HIS A 142 5.36 4.79 -0.57
CA HIS A 142 4.95 3.49 -1.09
C HIS A 142 3.45 3.34 -1.31
N PHE A 143 2.62 4.13 -0.62
CA PHE A 143 1.16 4.02 -0.61
C PHE A 143 0.48 5.33 -0.99
N THR A 144 -0.85 5.31 -1.06
CA THR A 144 -1.68 6.51 -1.23
C THR A 144 -2.25 6.94 0.12
N PRO A 145 -2.59 8.23 0.30
CA PRO A 145 -3.17 8.71 1.55
C PRO A 145 -4.46 7.99 1.96
N SER A 146 -5.26 7.50 1.01
CA SER A 146 -6.51 6.76 1.26
C SER A 146 -6.28 5.45 2.01
N LEU A 147 -5.08 4.86 1.93
CA LEU A 147 -4.72 3.61 2.59
C LEU A 147 -4.03 3.80 3.95
N GLU A 148 -3.64 5.05 4.30
CA GLU A 148 -2.81 5.30 5.47
C GLU A 148 -3.46 4.81 6.77
N THR A 149 -4.71 5.19 7.03
CA THR A 149 -5.44 4.81 8.25
C THR A 149 -5.54 3.30 8.38
N ALA A 150 -5.87 2.59 7.29
CA ALA A 150 -6.01 1.14 7.32
C ALA A 150 -4.67 0.44 7.60
N ILE A 151 -3.58 0.90 6.95
CA ILE A 151 -2.24 0.34 7.15
C ILE A 151 -1.78 0.57 8.59
N ARG A 152 -1.99 1.76 9.16
CA ARG A 152 -1.60 2.05 10.55
C ARG A 152 -2.34 1.17 11.55
N ALA A 153 -3.64 0.97 11.35
CA ALA A 153 -4.45 0.09 12.18
C ALA A 153 -3.94 -1.36 12.11
N ASP A 154 -3.75 -1.89 10.90
CA ASP A 154 -3.31 -3.28 10.69
C ASP A 154 -1.85 -3.53 11.14
N THR A 155 -1.05 -2.48 11.26
CA THR A 155 0.34 -2.56 11.74
C THR A 155 0.48 -2.25 13.23
N GLY A 156 -0.59 -1.80 13.90
CA GLY A 156 -0.56 -1.44 15.33
C GLY A 156 0.02 -0.06 15.63
N LEU A 157 0.24 0.78 14.61
CA LEU A 157 0.80 2.13 14.75
C LEU A 157 -0.22 3.17 15.27
N ASP A 158 -1.50 2.81 15.36
CA ASP A 158 -2.58 3.67 15.89
C ASP A 158 -2.78 3.54 17.42
N SER A 159 -2.01 2.68 18.09
CA SER A 159 -2.15 2.40 19.52
C SER A 159 -1.87 3.66 20.39
N PRO A 160 -2.66 3.92 21.45
CA PRO A 160 -2.45 5.03 22.37
C PRO A 160 -1.08 5.03 23.09
N ALA A 161 -0.38 3.89 23.13
CA ALA A 161 1.01 3.83 23.59
C ALA A 161 1.97 4.70 22.73
N ALA A 162 1.62 4.99 21.47
CA ALA A 162 2.34 5.94 20.62
C ALA A 162 1.98 7.42 20.91
N LYS A 163 0.88 7.67 21.64
CA LYS A 163 0.39 9.01 22.00
C LYS A 163 0.87 9.49 23.36
N GLU A 164 1.26 8.58 24.27
CA GLU A 164 1.77 8.94 25.61
C GLU A 164 3.08 9.76 25.57
N GLY A 165 3.84 9.71 24.47
CA GLY A 165 5.00 10.59 24.23
C GLY A 165 4.66 11.98 23.69
N ALA A 166 3.40 12.26 23.33
CA ALA A 166 2.97 13.49 22.67
C ALA A 166 2.00 14.35 23.49
N GLU A 167 1.36 13.81 24.54
CA GLU A 167 0.30 14.50 25.29
C GLU A 167 0.77 15.45 26.42
N LEU A 168 2.09 15.61 26.64
CA LEU A 168 2.60 16.57 27.65
C LEU A 168 2.89 17.98 27.13
N CYS A 169 2.54 18.33 25.89
CA CYS A 169 2.69 19.69 25.37
C CYS A 169 1.32 20.37 25.26
N LEU A 170 0.97 21.13 26.30
CA LEU A 170 -0.09 22.14 26.23
C LEU A 170 0.19 23.10 25.05
N PRO A 171 -0.84 23.56 24.31
CA PRO A 171 -0.64 24.54 23.25
C PRO A 171 -0.17 25.87 23.84
N SER A 172 1.11 26.21 23.61
CA SER A 172 1.65 27.54 23.87
C SER A 172 1.18 28.52 22.77
N PRO A 173 0.72 29.73 23.12
CA PRO A 173 0.21 30.66 22.11
C PRO A 173 1.36 31.19 21.24
N ALA A 174 1.14 31.06 19.92
CA ALA A 174 1.80 31.77 18.83
C ALA A 174 3.34 31.94 18.94
N ARG A 175 4.09 30.94 18.45
CA ARG A 175 5.39 31.18 17.83
C ARG A 175 5.35 30.75 16.38
N GLU A 176 5.74 31.67 15.50
CA GLU A 176 5.85 31.47 14.05
C GLU A 176 6.63 30.17 13.72
N PRO A 177 6.24 29.44 12.66
CA PRO A 177 6.89 28.18 12.32
C PRO A 177 8.30 28.45 11.81
N GLN A 178 9.29 28.26 12.68
CA GLN A 178 10.69 28.14 12.29
C GLN A 178 10.84 26.91 11.39
N ARG A 179 10.99 27.17 10.09
CA ARG A 179 11.27 26.17 9.06
C ARG A 179 12.59 25.48 9.39
N GLN A 180 12.53 24.22 9.84
CA GLN A 180 13.68 23.34 9.81
C GLN A 180 14.07 23.06 8.35
N PRO A 181 15.37 23.05 8.01
CA PRO A 181 15.79 22.79 6.63
C PRO A 181 15.41 21.35 6.25
N PRO A 182 14.95 21.10 5.01
CA PRO A 182 14.59 19.76 4.59
C PRO A 182 15.86 18.91 4.51
N VAL A 183 15.83 17.76 5.18
CA VAL A 183 16.73 16.64 4.87
C VAL A 183 16.50 16.33 3.38
N ARG A 184 17.56 16.41 2.57
CA ARG A 184 17.52 16.22 1.11
C ARG A 184 17.27 14.75 0.74
N ALA A 185 16.10 14.23 1.07
CA ALA A 185 15.48 13.18 0.26
C ALA A 185 15.01 13.86 -1.02
N SER A 186 15.34 13.29 -2.19
CA SER A 186 14.83 13.72 -3.49
C SER A 186 13.34 14.02 -3.36
N ALA A 187 12.96 15.30 -3.51
CA ALA A 187 11.59 15.73 -3.34
C ALA A 187 10.68 14.84 -4.20
N PRO A 188 9.60 14.27 -3.64
CA PRO A 188 8.52 13.76 -4.48
C PRO A 188 8.18 14.83 -5.51
N SER A 189 7.94 14.45 -6.77
CA SER A 189 7.39 15.37 -7.78
C SER A 189 6.36 16.29 -7.11
N ALA A 190 6.61 17.61 -7.13
CA ALA A 190 5.77 18.56 -6.43
C ALA A 190 4.35 18.44 -6.99
N ARG A 191 3.35 18.20 -6.13
CA ARG A 191 1.95 18.08 -6.55
C ARG A 191 1.55 19.33 -7.34
N ARG A 192 0.97 19.16 -8.52
CA ARG A 192 0.56 20.29 -9.36
C ARG A 192 -0.62 21.01 -8.70
N ALA A 193 -0.44 22.28 -8.38
CA ALA A 193 -1.53 23.12 -7.89
C ALA A 193 -2.70 23.11 -8.89
N GLY A 194 -3.93 22.94 -8.39
CA GLY A 194 -5.15 22.89 -9.21
C GLY A 194 -5.42 21.58 -9.93
N PHE A 195 -4.57 20.55 -9.79
CA PHE A 195 -4.81 19.23 -10.39
C PHE A 195 -6.14 18.60 -9.96
N ALA A 196 -6.45 18.62 -8.66
CA ALA A 196 -7.69 18.04 -8.16
C ALA A 196 -8.92 18.73 -8.76
N GLU A 197 -8.91 20.06 -8.80
CA GLU A 197 -9.98 20.87 -9.37
C GLU A 197 -10.18 20.61 -10.88
N GLU A 198 -9.10 20.45 -11.64
CA GLU A 198 -9.14 20.07 -13.06
C GLU A 198 -9.85 18.73 -13.25
N VAL A 199 -9.48 17.71 -12.47
CA VAL A 199 -10.08 16.38 -12.54
C VAL A 199 -11.56 16.41 -12.15
N LEU A 200 -11.92 17.08 -11.06
CA LEU A 200 -13.32 17.19 -10.64
C LEU A 200 -14.17 17.87 -11.73
N ARG A 201 -13.65 18.94 -12.33
CA ARG A 201 -14.33 19.63 -13.44
C ARG A 201 -14.50 18.75 -14.67
N ALA A 202 -13.49 17.94 -15.00
CA ALA A 202 -13.54 17.01 -16.14
C ALA A 202 -14.71 16.02 -16.00
N TYR A 203 -15.10 15.64 -14.79
CA TYR A 203 -16.25 14.77 -14.52
C TYR A 203 -17.49 15.53 -14.04
N GLY A 204 -17.49 16.86 -14.14
CA GLY A 204 -18.62 17.69 -13.74
C GLY A 204 -18.97 17.66 -12.27
N TYR A 205 -17.98 17.46 -11.40
CA TYR A 205 -18.15 17.30 -9.94
C TYR A 205 -19.08 16.14 -9.57
N ALA A 206 -18.94 15.03 -10.29
CA ALA A 206 -19.60 13.77 -9.96
C ALA A 206 -18.60 12.62 -9.95
N CYS A 207 -18.85 11.62 -9.12
CA CYS A 207 -18.08 10.39 -9.10
C CYS A 207 -18.22 9.64 -10.43
N ALA A 208 -17.11 9.37 -11.09
CA ALA A 208 -17.05 8.72 -12.40
C ALA A 208 -17.62 7.28 -12.39
N MET A 209 -17.73 6.66 -11.22
CA MET A 209 -18.24 5.28 -11.06
C MET A 209 -19.73 5.24 -10.68
N CYS A 210 -20.13 5.94 -9.62
CA CYS A 210 -21.50 5.86 -9.10
C CYS A 210 -22.37 7.08 -9.38
N GLY A 211 -21.80 8.18 -9.86
CA GLY A 211 -22.53 9.42 -10.12
C GLY A 211 -22.80 10.29 -8.89
N TYR A 212 -22.32 9.93 -7.70
CA TYR A 212 -22.45 10.78 -6.50
C TYR A 212 -21.89 12.19 -6.76
N ASP A 213 -22.70 13.22 -6.51
CA ASP A 213 -22.46 14.63 -6.81
C ASP A 213 -22.77 15.55 -5.60
N GLY A 214 -22.75 14.97 -4.40
CA GLY A 214 -23.15 15.66 -3.17
C GLY A 214 -22.34 16.92 -2.89
N ALA A 215 -23.04 17.98 -2.46
CA ALA A 215 -22.45 19.28 -2.18
C ALA A 215 -23.10 19.96 -0.96
N LEU A 216 -22.30 20.72 -0.20
CA LEU A 216 -22.80 21.68 0.79
C LEU A 216 -22.86 23.06 0.14
N GLY A 217 -24.06 23.42 -0.33
CA GLY A 217 -24.24 24.62 -1.15
C GLY A 217 -23.51 24.48 -2.48
N ARG A 218 -22.47 25.29 -2.71
CA ARG A 218 -21.65 25.25 -3.94
C ARG A 218 -20.39 24.41 -3.82
N ASN A 219 -20.13 23.85 -2.64
CA ASN A 219 -18.88 23.14 -2.35
C ASN A 219 -19.13 21.63 -2.43
N PRO A 220 -18.56 20.92 -3.42
CA PRO A 220 -18.62 19.47 -3.46
C PRO A 220 -18.02 18.85 -2.19
N VAL A 221 -18.68 17.84 -1.64
CA VAL A 221 -18.25 17.18 -0.40
C VAL A 221 -18.01 15.71 -0.69
N GLY A 222 -16.88 15.17 -0.21
CA GLY A 222 -16.58 13.74 -0.38
C GLY A 222 -16.24 13.33 -1.82
N LEU A 223 -15.85 14.27 -2.68
CA LEU A 223 -15.30 14.02 -4.01
C LEU A 223 -13.80 14.32 -4.03
N GLU A 224 -13.05 13.45 -4.68
CA GLU A 224 -11.59 13.45 -4.69
C GLU A 224 -11.06 13.14 -6.08
N ALA A 225 -9.88 13.66 -6.40
CA ALA A 225 -9.13 13.26 -7.58
C ALA A 225 -8.28 12.02 -7.24
N ALA A 226 -8.70 10.87 -7.76
CA ALA A 226 -8.04 9.60 -7.56
C ALA A 226 -7.09 9.32 -8.72
N HIS A 227 -5.81 9.09 -8.43
CA HIS A 227 -4.86 8.67 -9.47
C HIS A 227 -5.07 7.21 -9.86
N ILE A 228 -5.08 6.93 -11.17
CA ILE A 228 -5.12 5.57 -11.70
C ILE A 228 -3.78 4.88 -11.44
N ARG A 229 -2.67 5.52 -11.85
CA ARG A 229 -1.33 5.19 -11.38
C ARG A 229 -0.96 6.10 -10.23
N TRP A 230 -0.71 5.51 -9.06
CA TRP A 230 -0.41 6.26 -7.85
C TRP A 230 0.80 7.18 -8.01
N HIS A 231 0.73 8.36 -7.41
CA HIS A 231 1.84 9.31 -7.37
C HIS A 231 3.08 8.74 -6.66
N SER A 232 2.89 7.96 -5.59
CA SER A 232 3.98 7.20 -4.91
C SER A 232 4.61 6.12 -5.80
N GLN A 233 4.07 5.90 -6.99
CA GLN A 233 4.47 4.91 -7.98
C GLN A 233 4.79 5.56 -9.33
N ASP A 234 5.20 6.84 -9.30
CA ASP A 234 5.60 7.66 -10.46
C ASP A 234 4.43 7.93 -11.44
N GLY A 235 3.20 7.96 -10.93
CA GLY A 235 2.05 8.48 -11.66
C GLY A 235 2.06 10.01 -11.74
N PRO A 236 1.96 10.61 -12.94
CA PRO A 236 1.96 12.06 -13.08
C PRO A 236 0.60 12.67 -12.71
N ASP A 237 0.62 13.97 -12.38
CA ASP A 237 -0.57 14.80 -12.16
C ASP A 237 -1.15 15.29 -13.50
N THR A 238 -1.65 14.35 -14.30
CA THR A 238 -2.32 14.61 -15.59
C THR A 238 -3.74 14.07 -15.56
N ALA A 239 -4.69 14.75 -16.20
CA ALA A 239 -6.10 14.35 -16.17
C ALA A 239 -6.35 12.96 -16.80
N ASP A 240 -5.52 12.52 -17.75
CA ASP A 240 -5.58 11.16 -18.31
C ASP A 240 -5.09 10.06 -17.34
N ASN A 241 -4.50 10.43 -16.20
CA ASN A 241 -4.09 9.53 -15.11
C ASN A 241 -5.01 9.64 -13.89
N ALA A 242 -6.18 10.27 -13.97
CA ALA A 242 -7.04 10.44 -12.81
C ALA A 242 -8.53 10.37 -13.09
N LEU A 243 -9.27 10.06 -12.04
CA LEU A 243 -10.72 9.97 -12.00
C LEU A 243 -11.25 10.87 -10.89
N ALA A 244 -12.39 11.53 -11.11
CA ALA A 244 -13.15 12.08 -9.99
C ALA A 244 -13.93 10.95 -9.32
N LEU A 245 -13.63 10.62 -8.08
CA LEU A 245 -14.31 9.55 -7.34
C LEU A 245 -14.85 10.10 -6.02
N CYS A 246 -15.95 9.53 -5.51
CA CYS A 246 -16.31 9.78 -4.11
C CYS A 246 -15.32 9.07 -3.17
N ALA A 247 -15.16 9.57 -1.94
CA ALA A 247 -14.17 9.06 -0.98
C ALA A 247 -14.26 7.53 -0.78
N GLN A 248 -15.48 6.99 -0.75
CA GLN A 248 -15.70 5.54 -0.68
C GLN A 248 -15.13 4.81 -1.91
N HIS A 249 -15.48 5.23 -3.13
CA HIS A 249 -15.00 4.57 -4.34
C HIS A 249 -13.51 4.81 -4.62
N HIS A 250 -12.96 5.95 -4.21
CA HIS A 250 -11.51 6.17 -4.22
C HIS A 250 -10.80 5.14 -3.32
N THR A 251 -11.27 4.98 -2.09
CA THR A 251 -10.70 4.01 -1.14
C THR A 251 -10.80 2.58 -1.67
N LEU A 252 -11.97 2.19 -2.20
CA LEU A 252 -12.17 0.87 -2.81
C LEU A 252 -11.29 0.65 -4.05
N PHE A 253 -11.06 1.69 -4.85
CA PHE A 253 -10.19 1.63 -6.02
C PHE A 253 -8.71 1.47 -5.64
N ASP A 254 -8.25 2.16 -4.60
CA ASP A 254 -6.88 2.02 -4.09
C ASP A 254 -6.64 0.72 -3.32
N HIS A 255 -7.66 0.17 -2.67
CA HIS A 255 -7.59 -1.20 -2.12
C HIS A 255 -7.61 -2.28 -3.21
N GLY A 256 -7.98 -1.94 -4.44
CA GLY A 256 -8.11 -2.87 -5.56
C GLY A 256 -9.40 -3.68 -5.55
N VAL A 257 -10.41 -3.24 -4.79
CA VAL A 257 -11.78 -3.77 -4.87
C VAL A 257 -12.41 -3.36 -6.20
N LEU A 258 -12.22 -2.11 -6.61
CA LEU A 258 -12.65 -1.59 -7.89
C LEU A 258 -11.46 -1.46 -8.85
N GLY A 259 -11.70 -1.69 -10.13
CA GLY A 259 -10.73 -1.54 -11.21
C GLY A 259 -11.39 -1.18 -12.52
N LEU A 260 -10.61 -1.15 -13.60
CA LEU A 260 -11.09 -0.87 -14.95
C LEU A 260 -10.57 -1.92 -15.95
N THR A 261 -11.38 -2.25 -16.95
CA THR A 261 -10.96 -2.91 -18.19
C THR A 261 -10.36 -1.90 -19.17
N GLU A 262 -9.72 -2.38 -20.24
CA GLU A 262 -9.16 -1.53 -21.30
C GLU A 262 -10.23 -0.73 -22.05
N ASP A 263 -11.47 -1.22 -22.13
CA ASP A 263 -12.63 -0.53 -22.71
C ASP A 263 -13.38 0.37 -21.70
N LEU A 264 -12.78 0.64 -20.54
CA LEU A 264 -13.28 1.51 -19.48
C LEU A 264 -14.59 1.03 -18.85
N ARG A 265 -14.73 -0.28 -18.68
CA ARG A 265 -15.77 -0.88 -17.83
C ARG A 265 -15.24 -1.09 -16.43
N ILE A 266 -16.10 -0.87 -15.46
CA ILE A 266 -15.79 -1.02 -14.05
C ILE A 266 -15.72 -2.51 -13.72
N ARG A 267 -14.65 -2.90 -13.03
CA ARG A 267 -14.48 -4.25 -12.50
C ARG A 267 -14.64 -4.22 -10.99
N VAL A 268 -15.45 -5.12 -10.47
CA VAL A 268 -15.49 -5.44 -9.04
C VAL A 268 -14.67 -6.71 -8.82
N SER A 269 -13.81 -6.70 -7.81
CA SER A 269 -12.99 -7.86 -7.42
C SER A 269 -13.88 -9.03 -7.02
N GLY A 270 -13.57 -10.23 -7.50
CA GLY A 270 -14.27 -11.45 -7.05
C GLY A 270 -13.98 -11.84 -5.60
N LEU A 271 -13.10 -11.11 -4.90
CA LEU A 271 -12.91 -11.23 -3.45
C LEU A 271 -13.85 -10.29 -2.67
N TYR A 272 -14.56 -9.38 -3.35
CA TYR A 272 -15.52 -8.49 -2.72
C TYR A 272 -16.74 -9.28 -2.24
N THR A 273 -17.18 -9.01 -1.02
CA THR A 273 -18.39 -9.62 -0.46
C THR A 273 -19.23 -8.54 0.20
N CYS A 274 -20.54 -8.68 0.10
CA CYS A 274 -21.47 -7.73 0.70
C CYS A 274 -22.77 -8.44 1.16
N ARG A 275 -23.49 -7.80 2.08
CA ARG A 275 -24.80 -8.28 2.58
C ARG A 275 -25.89 -7.20 2.58
N GLY A 276 -25.50 -5.93 2.73
CA GLY A 276 -26.42 -4.79 2.73
C GLY A 276 -26.50 -4.08 1.38
N ASP A 277 -27.51 -3.22 1.22
CA ASP A 277 -27.79 -2.52 -0.03
C ASP A 277 -26.64 -1.60 -0.46
N ALA A 278 -26.02 -0.88 0.49
CA ALA A 278 -24.87 -0.02 0.18
C ALA A 278 -23.67 -0.80 -0.37
N GLY A 279 -23.50 -2.07 0.03
CA GLY A 279 -22.47 -2.94 -0.51
C GLY A 279 -22.86 -3.53 -1.87
N ARG A 280 -24.13 -3.94 -2.03
CA ARG A 280 -24.65 -4.35 -3.34
C ARG A 280 -24.52 -3.25 -4.40
N ALA A 281 -24.73 -1.99 -4.02
CA ALA A 281 -24.53 -0.86 -4.92
C ALA A 281 -23.10 -0.74 -5.48
N VAL A 282 -22.09 -1.26 -4.78
CA VAL A 282 -20.72 -1.39 -5.29
C VAL A 282 -20.61 -2.58 -6.25
N ASP A 283 -21.21 -3.72 -5.90
CA ASP A 283 -21.22 -4.92 -6.73
C ASP A 283 -21.92 -4.69 -8.08
N ASP A 284 -23.03 -3.95 -8.05
CA ASP A 284 -23.81 -3.52 -9.22
C ASP A 284 -23.03 -2.58 -10.16
N LEU A 285 -21.85 -2.10 -9.75
CA LEU A 285 -20.94 -1.38 -10.65
C LEU A 285 -20.25 -2.30 -11.66
N HIS A 286 -20.19 -3.61 -11.42
CA HIS A 286 -19.52 -4.54 -12.31
C HIS A 286 -20.05 -4.45 -13.74
N ASP A 287 -19.13 -4.42 -14.72
CA ASP A 287 -19.39 -4.28 -16.16
C ASP A 287 -20.03 -2.94 -16.60
N ARG A 288 -20.47 -2.08 -15.68
CA ARG A 288 -20.96 -0.74 -16.02
C ARG A 288 -19.84 0.08 -16.65
N ARG A 289 -20.22 0.89 -17.64
CA ARG A 289 -19.28 1.80 -18.28
C ARG A 289 -18.92 2.94 -17.33
N LEU A 290 -17.64 3.24 -17.21
CA LEU A 290 -17.17 4.44 -16.52
C LEU A 290 -17.77 5.69 -17.18
N ALA A 291 -18.16 6.68 -16.38
CA ALA A 291 -18.62 7.96 -16.90
C ALA A 291 -17.54 8.58 -17.80
N ALA A 292 -17.94 9.08 -18.97
CA ALA A 292 -17.03 9.80 -19.84
C ALA A 292 -16.72 11.18 -19.24
N PRO A 293 -15.46 11.64 -19.30
CA PRO A 293 -15.15 13.03 -19.05
C PRO A 293 -15.95 13.95 -20.00
N ARG A 294 -16.17 15.19 -19.58
CA ARG A 294 -16.79 16.24 -20.39
C ARG A 294 -16.02 16.41 -21.70
N PRO A 295 -16.71 16.76 -22.82
CA PRO A 295 -16.06 17.02 -24.10
C PRO A 295 -14.85 17.94 -23.97
N GLY A 296 -13.73 17.56 -24.58
CA GLY A 296 -12.46 18.29 -24.51
C GLY A 296 -11.56 17.93 -23.32
N SER A 297 -12.03 17.12 -22.36
CA SER A 297 -11.18 16.55 -21.31
C SER A 297 -10.63 15.19 -21.75
N PRO A 298 -9.37 14.85 -21.40
CA PRO A 298 -8.79 13.57 -21.80
C PRO A 298 -9.45 12.41 -21.06
N ALA A 299 -9.64 11.29 -21.77
CA ALA A 299 -10.05 10.03 -21.17
C ALA A 299 -8.88 9.37 -20.41
N PRO A 300 -9.16 8.46 -19.46
CA PRO A 300 -8.13 7.61 -18.85
C PRO A 300 -7.24 6.94 -19.89
N ALA A 301 -5.92 7.14 -19.79
CA ALA A 301 -5.00 6.53 -20.74
C ALA A 301 -4.85 5.02 -20.48
N PRO A 302 -4.87 4.17 -21.52
CA PRO A 302 -4.80 2.71 -21.36
C PRO A 302 -3.59 2.23 -20.56
N ARG A 303 -2.44 2.91 -20.65
CA ARG A 303 -1.22 2.58 -19.90
C ARG A 303 -1.40 2.64 -18.38
N TYR A 304 -2.21 3.58 -17.87
CA TYR A 304 -2.45 3.73 -16.44
C TYR A 304 -3.48 2.71 -15.97
N VAL A 305 -4.53 2.48 -16.77
CA VAL A 305 -5.51 1.40 -16.52
C VAL A 305 -4.81 0.04 -16.43
N ALA A 306 -3.93 -0.26 -17.40
CA ALA A 306 -3.14 -1.50 -17.41
C ALA A 306 -2.18 -1.58 -16.21
N TRP A 307 -1.63 -0.45 -15.75
CA TRP A 307 -0.85 -0.42 -14.51
C TRP A 307 -1.72 -0.76 -13.30
N HIS A 308 -2.87 -0.10 -13.13
CA HIS A 308 -3.77 -0.32 -11.99
C HIS A 308 -4.25 -1.77 -11.94
N SER A 309 -4.66 -2.32 -13.09
CA SER A 309 -5.11 -3.71 -13.20
C SER A 309 -4.05 -4.73 -12.78
N ARG A 310 -2.75 -4.43 -12.96
CA ARG A 310 -1.65 -5.33 -12.58
C ARG A 310 -1.17 -5.11 -11.16
N GLN A 311 -1.19 -3.87 -10.69
CA GLN A 311 -0.52 -3.48 -9.46
C GLN A 311 -1.49 -3.35 -8.28
N VAL A 312 -2.72 -2.91 -8.51
CA VAL A 312 -3.67 -2.54 -7.46
C VAL A 312 -4.84 -3.52 -7.42
N PHE A 313 -5.53 -3.70 -8.55
CA PHE A 313 -6.74 -4.53 -8.63
C PHE A 313 -6.52 -5.96 -8.13
N LYS A 314 -7.44 -6.42 -7.28
CA LYS A 314 -7.40 -7.77 -6.69
C LYS A 314 -8.21 -8.72 -7.55
N HIS A 315 -7.55 -9.44 -8.44
CA HIS A 315 -8.20 -10.54 -9.16
C HIS A 315 -8.29 -11.79 -8.28
N THR A 316 -9.39 -12.53 -8.39
CA THR A 316 -9.39 -13.94 -8.01
C THR A 316 -8.49 -14.68 -9.01
N PRO A 317 -7.66 -15.65 -8.59
CA PRO A 317 -7.01 -16.54 -9.53
C PRO A 317 -8.07 -17.47 -10.13
N GLU A 318 -8.79 -17.01 -11.14
CA GLU A 318 -9.66 -17.86 -11.95
C GLU A 318 -8.94 -18.34 -13.21
N ARG A 319 -9.15 -19.62 -13.51
CA ARG A 319 -8.56 -20.38 -14.61
C ARG A 319 -8.62 -19.55 -15.89
N VAL A 320 -7.46 -19.43 -16.54
CA VAL A 320 -7.33 -18.92 -17.91
C VAL A 320 -8.46 -19.51 -18.77
N PRO A 321 -9.35 -18.70 -19.36
CA PRO A 321 -10.36 -19.19 -20.29
C PRO A 321 -9.61 -19.74 -21.52
N GLY A 322 -9.63 -21.06 -21.72
CA GLY A 322 -9.01 -21.69 -22.89
C GLY A 322 -8.42 -23.09 -22.72
N SER A 323 -8.27 -23.62 -21.51
CA SER A 323 -7.89 -25.04 -21.34
C SER A 323 -9.14 -25.91 -21.34
N VAL A 324 -9.51 -26.45 -22.50
CA VAL A 324 -10.46 -27.55 -22.63
C VAL A 324 -9.96 -28.72 -21.74
N PRO A 325 -10.77 -29.29 -20.84
CA PRO A 325 -10.39 -30.52 -20.18
C PRO A 325 -10.36 -31.62 -21.23
N ALA A 326 -9.21 -32.29 -21.39
CA ALA A 326 -9.12 -33.51 -22.18
C ALA A 326 -10.18 -34.49 -21.68
N GLN A 327 -11.19 -34.74 -22.50
CA GLN A 327 -12.15 -35.80 -22.25
C GLN A 327 -11.38 -37.12 -22.30
N ALA A 328 -11.45 -37.87 -21.19
CA ALA A 328 -11.05 -39.26 -21.19
C ALA A 328 -12.06 -40.02 -22.05
N GLU A 329 -11.66 -40.37 -23.27
CA GLU A 329 -12.34 -41.41 -24.03
C GLU A 329 -12.19 -42.72 -23.25
N GLY A 330 -13.30 -43.15 -22.67
CA GLY A 330 -13.45 -44.47 -22.08
C GLY A 330 -13.33 -45.51 -23.18
N GLY A 331 -12.35 -46.39 -23.03
CA GLY A 331 -12.24 -47.61 -23.82
C GLY A 331 -13.36 -48.57 -23.45
N ASP A 332 -14.10 -48.97 -24.48
CA ASP A 332 -15.11 -50.02 -24.48
C ASP A 332 -14.50 -51.37 -24.08
N ARG A 333 -15.20 -52.10 -23.20
CA ARG A 333 -15.12 -53.55 -23.00
C ARG A 333 -16.51 -54.08 -22.75
#